data_AF-A0A1E5NZ96-F1
#
_entry.id   AF-A0A1E5NZ96-F1
#
_cell.length_a   1.000
_cell.length_b   1.000
_cell.length_c   1.000
_cell.angle_alpha   90.00
_cell.angle_beta   90.00
_cell.angle_gamma   90.00
#
_symmetry.space_group_name_H-M   'P 1'
#
loop_
_entity.id
_entity.type
_entity.pdbx_description
1 polymer ?
#
loop_
_entity_poly.entity_id
_entity_poly.type
_entity_poly.pdbx_seq_one_letter_code
_entity_poly.pdbx_strand_id
1 'polypeptide(L)'
;MGRLSWASQQDLICEDDALRMTGLSIDQHQDLTAANFLTLRELAPELPIIPVVQGWLRPHYARCVEKFAAAGVDLTKEPLVGVGSICRRPSTFTASWILEDLHSMGLKLHAFG
;
A
#
# COMPACT_ATOMS: atom_id res chain seq x y z
N MET A 1 3.43 9.77 -28.27
CA MET A 1 3.92 9.95 -26.88
C MET A 1 2.91 9.33 -25.94
N GLY A 2 3.20 8.17 -25.34
CA GLY A 2 2.34 7.58 -24.32
C GLY A 2 2.44 8.38 -23.02
N ARG A 3 1.32 8.84 -22.48
CA ARG A 3 1.28 9.55 -21.20
C ARG A 3 0.95 8.54 -20.11
N LEU A 4 1.97 8.03 -19.43
CA LEU A 4 1.77 7.20 -18.24
C LEU A 4 0.95 7.99 -17.23
N SER A 5 -0.21 7.47 -16.83
CA SER A 5 -1.06 8.15 -15.84
C SER A 5 -0.51 7.97 -14.43
N TRP A 6 -0.08 6.75 -14.11
CA TRP A 6 0.65 6.39 -12.90
C TRP A 6 1.18 4.96 -13.05
N ALA A 7 2.13 4.59 -12.18
CA ALA A 7 2.51 3.21 -11.89
C ALA A 7 2.62 3.05 -10.37
N SER A 8 2.44 1.86 -9.82
CA SER A 8 2.72 1.60 -8.40
C SER A 8 4.15 1.10 -8.21
N GLN A 9 4.70 1.23 -7.01
CA GLN A 9 5.91 0.48 -6.66
C GLN A 9 5.61 -1.03 -6.61
N GLN A 10 6.65 -1.85 -6.68
CA GLN A 10 6.54 -3.26 -6.29
C GLN A 10 6.34 -3.34 -4.78
N ASP A 11 5.29 -4.04 -4.36
CA ASP A 11 4.94 -4.30 -2.97
C ASP A 11 5.15 -5.77 -2.59
N LEU A 12 5.19 -6.01 -1.28
CA LEU A 12 5.18 -7.35 -0.71
C LEU A 12 3.80 -7.61 -0.10
N ILE A 13 3.05 -8.49 -0.75
CA ILE A 13 1.68 -8.83 -0.39
C ILE A 13 1.62 -9.59 0.94
N CYS A 14 0.57 -9.39 1.73
CA CYS A 14 0.42 -9.86 3.12
C CYS A 14 -0.52 -11.08 3.30
N GLU A 15 -0.86 -11.80 2.22
CA GLU A 15 -1.56 -13.09 2.29
C GLU A 15 -0.71 -14.16 3.00
N ASP A 16 -1.36 -15.08 3.72
CA ASP A 16 -0.69 -16.12 4.49
C ASP A 16 0.30 -16.98 3.66
N ASP A 17 -0.04 -17.28 2.41
CA ASP A 17 0.87 -17.98 1.49
C ASP A 17 2.14 -17.18 1.20
N ALA A 18 2.02 -15.87 0.99
CA ALA A 18 3.17 -15.02 0.73
C ALA A 18 4.07 -14.89 1.97
N LEU A 19 3.48 -14.73 3.15
CA LEU A 19 4.24 -14.69 4.42
C LEU A 19 4.99 -16.01 4.67
N ARG A 20 4.35 -17.16 4.38
CA ARG A 20 5.01 -18.48 4.49
C ARG A 20 6.14 -18.66 3.48
N MET A 21 5.99 -18.13 2.26
CA MET A 21 7.03 -18.21 1.23
C MET A 21 8.25 -17.34 1.53
N THR A 22 8.05 -16.14 2.07
CA THR A 22 9.15 -15.21 2.39
C THR A 22 9.77 -15.49 3.76
N GLY A 23 9.02 -16.10 4.68
CA GLY A 23 9.42 -16.25 6.07
C GLY A 23 9.40 -14.94 6.86
N LEU A 24 8.81 -13.87 6.29
CA LEU A 24 8.76 -12.54 6.88
C LEU A 24 7.39 -12.27 7.52
N SER A 25 7.38 -11.35 8.48
CA SER A 25 6.16 -10.82 9.08
C SER A 25 5.49 -9.76 8.18
N ILE A 26 4.23 -9.47 8.46
CA ILE A 26 3.49 -8.36 7.83
C ILE A 26 4.22 -7.03 8.02
N ASP A 27 4.77 -6.78 9.22
CA ASP A 27 5.49 -5.55 9.51
C ASP A 27 6.73 -5.39 8.61
N GLN A 28 7.48 -6.48 8.40
CA GLN A 28 8.62 -6.51 7.49
C GLN A 28 8.21 -6.36 6.02
N HIS A 29 7.09 -6.96 5.60
CA HIS A 29 6.52 -6.72 4.26
C HIS A 29 6.17 -5.25 4.05
N GLN A 30 5.57 -4.60 5.07
CA GLN A 30 5.26 -3.17 5.02
C GLN A 30 6.52 -2.31 4.95
N ASP A 31 7.54 -2.61 5.74
CA ASP A 31 8.82 -1.88 5.72
C ASP A 31 9.50 -1.96 4.36
N LEU A 32 9.59 -3.16 3.78
CA LEU A 32 10.17 -3.35 2.46
C LEU A 32 9.35 -2.67 1.35
N THR A 33 8.02 -2.69 1.47
CA THR A 33 7.12 -2.01 0.53
C THR A 33 7.30 -0.49 0.58
N ALA A 34 7.38 0.09 1.78
CA ALA A 34 7.60 1.53 1.96
C ALA A 34 9.00 1.93 1.49
N ALA A 35 10.04 1.15 1.84
CA ALA A 35 11.41 1.40 1.40
C ALA A 35 11.55 1.39 -0.13
N ASN A 36 10.85 0.48 -0.83
CA ASN A 36 10.84 0.45 -2.28
C ASN A 36 10.21 1.73 -2.87
N PHE A 37 9.06 2.17 -2.35
CA PHE A 37 8.44 3.42 -2.79
C PHE A 37 9.38 4.63 -2.64
N LEU A 38 10.03 4.76 -1.48
CA LEU A 38 10.98 5.85 -1.21
C LEU A 38 12.17 5.79 -2.18
N THR A 39 12.70 4.59 -2.42
CA THR A 39 13.81 4.38 -3.36
C THR A 39 13.42 4.81 -4.78
N LEU A 40 12.22 4.44 -5.25
CA LEU A 40 11.74 4.85 -6.57
C LEU A 40 11.48 6.36 -6.67
N ARG A 41 10.96 6.99 -5.61
CA ARG A 41 10.78 8.45 -5.56
C ARG A 41 12.11 9.20 -5.62
N GLU A 42 13.18 8.64 -5.05
CA GLU A 42 14.52 9.21 -5.13
C GLU A 42 15.17 8.99 -6.50
N LEU A 43 15.08 7.78 -7.07
CA LEU A 43 15.72 7.42 -8.33
C LEU A 43 15.04 8.01 -9.56
N ALA A 44 13.72 8.19 -9.53
CA ALA A 44 12.92 8.67 -10.66
C ALA A 44 11.80 9.61 -10.19
N PRO A 45 12.14 10.79 -9.61
CA PRO A 45 11.16 11.71 -9.02
C PRO A 45 10.12 12.23 -10.02
N GLU A 46 10.45 12.26 -11.31
CA GLU A 46 9.60 12.70 -12.40
C GLU A 46 8.51 11.69 -12.78
N LEU A 47 8.68 10.42 -12.39
CA LEU A 47 7.69 9.38 -12.69
C LEU A 47 6.52 9.45 -11.69
N PRO A 48 5.27 9.28 -12.18
CA PRO A 48 4.08 9.27 -11.32
C PRO A 48 3.94 7.93 -10.59
N ILE A 49 4.87 7.63 -9.68
CA ILE A 49 4.81 6.44 -8.83
C ILE A 49 3.88 6.71 -7.66
N ILE A 50 2.81 5.92 -7.52
CA ILE A 50 1.88 5.98 -6.39
C ILE A 50 2.34 5.02 -5.30
N PRO A 51 2.16 5.34 -4.00
CA PRO A 51 2.43 4.41 -2.91
C PRO A 51 1.35 3.32 -2.83
N VAL A 52 1.66 2.26 -2.10
CA VAL A 52 0.75 1.12 -1.83
C VAL A 52 0.81 0.79 -0.35
N VAL A 53 -0.35 0.77 0.30
CA VAL A 53 -0.48 0.29 1.67
C VAL A 53 -0.80 -1.20 1.69
N GLN A 54 -0.17 -1.90 2.63
CA GLN A 54 -0.22 -3.35 2.74
C GLN A 54 -0.74 -3.79 4.11
N GLY A 55 -1.38 -4.95 4.16
CA GLY A 55 -1.90 -5.49 5.42
C GLY A 55 -2.85 -6.67 5.26
N TRP A 56 -3.23 -7.26 6.39
CA TRP A 56 -4.20 -8.36 6.44
C TRP A 56 -5.44 -8.01 7.25
N LEU A 57 -5.27 -7.47 8.46
CA LEU A 57 -6.35 -6.98 9.31
C LEU A 57 -6.41 -5.45 9.27
N ARG A 58 -7.54 -4.85 9.66
CA ARG A 58 -7.73 -3.39 9.73
C ARG A 58 -6.56 -2.67 10.44
N PRO A 59 -6.07 -3.12 11.61
CA PRO A 59 -4.94 -2.46 12.28
C PRO A 59 -3.62 -2.54 11.52
N HIS A 60 -3.45 -3.53 10.62
CA HIS A 60 -2.24 -3.62 9.80
C HIS A 60 -2.19 -2.47 8.79
N TYR A 61 -3.32 -2.12 8.18
CA TYR A 61 -3.37 -1.01 7.24
C TYR A 61 -3.14 0.34 7.91
N ALA A 62 -3.73 0.57 9.09
CA ALA A 62 -3.46 1.77 9.89
C ALA A 62 -1.95 1.91 10.21
N ARG A 63 -1.32 0.82 10.66
CA ARG A 63 0.13 0.78 10.92
C ARG A 63 0.97 1.04 9.67
N CYS A 64 0.53 0.57 8.51
CA CYS A 64 1.23 0.84 7.25
C CYS A 64 1.18 2.33 6.89
N VAL A 65 0.03 2.98 7.08
CA VAL A 65 -0.11 4.44 6.92
C VAL A 65 0.82 5.17 7.89
N GLU A 66 0.90 4.74 9.15
CA GLU A 66 1.82 5.31 10.14
C GLU A 66 3.28 5.15 9.73
N LYS A 67 3.68 4.02 9.13
CA LYS A 67 5.05 3.81 8.61
C LYS A 67 5.40 4.80 7.49
N PHE A 68 4.48 5.06 6.55
CA PHE A 68 4.69 6.10 5.54
C PHE A 68 4.83 7.49 6.18
N ALA A 69 3.95 7.83 7.13
CA ALA A 69 4.03 9.10 7.84
C ALA A 69 5.36 9.26 8.61
N ALA A 70 5.82 8.21 9.28
CA ALA A 70 7.10 8.17 9.98
C ALA A 70 8.31 8.32 9.03
N ALA A 71 8.17 7.86 7.78
CA ALA A 71 9.15 8.07 6.72
C ALA A 71 9.03 9.45 6.02
N GLY A 72 8.18 10.35 6.52
CA GLY A 72 7.98 11.69 5.98
C GLY A 72 7.03 11.77 4.77
N VAL A 73 6.29 10.70 4.48
CA VAL A 73 5.32 10.65 3.37
C VAL A 73 3.91 10.87 3.90
N ASP A 74 3.31 12.00 3.50
CA ASP A 74 1.92 12.31 3.79
C ASP A 74 1.00 11.73 2.70
N LEU A 75 0.47 10.53 2.95
CA LEU A 75 -0.38 9.82 1.99
C LEU A 75 -1.69 10.57 1.65
N THR A 76 -2.13 11.53 2.46
CA THR A 76 -3.34 12.33 2.16
C THR A 76 -3.10 13.33 1.03
N LYS A 77 -1.83 13.68 0.77
CA LYS A 77 -1.43 14.57 -0.32
C LYS A 77 -1.14 13.83 -1.61
N GLU A 78 -0.99 12.51 -1.56
CA GLU A 78 -0.78 11.70 -2.74
C GLU A 78 -2.04 11.70 -3.63
N PRO A 79 -1.88 11.74 -4.96
CA PRO A 79 -3.02 11.80 -5.86
C PRO A 79 -3.86 10.52 -5.83
N LEU A 80 -3.23 9.39 -5.51
CA LEU A 80 -3.82 8.06 -5.42
C LEU A 80 -2.92 7.17 -4.54
N VAL A 81 -3.52 6.25 -3.80
CA VAL A 81 -2.84 5.28 -2.92
C VAL A 81 -3.39 3.90 -3.24
N GLY A 82 -2.51 2.99 -3.62
CA GLY A 82 -2.86 1.59 -3.86
C GLY A 82 -3.17 0.85 -2.55
N VAL A 83 -4.10 -0.10 -2.59
CA VAL A 83 -4.43 -0.98 -1.46
C VAL A 83 -4.18 -2.42 -1.89
N GLY A 84 -3.13 -3.01 -1.33
CA GLY A 84 -2.71 -4.39 -1.61
C GLY A 84 -3.39 -5.44 -0.72
N SER A 85 -3.26 -6.71 -1.10
CA SER A 85 -3.84 -7.89 -0.41
C SER A 85 -5.34 -7.77 -0.12
N ILE A 86 -6.06 -7.04 -0.97
CA ILE A 86 -7.50 -6.81 -0.85
C ILE A 86 -8.31 -7.83 -1.66
N CYS A 87 -7.84 -8.24 -2.83
CA CYS A 87 -8.59 -9.11 -3.77
C CYS A 87 -8.73 -10.56 -3.29
N ARG A 88 -7.79 -11.10 -2.50
CA ARG A 88 -7.84 -12.46 -1.97
C ARG A 88 -8.63 -12.60 -0.66
N ARG A 89 -9.45 -11.61 -0.33
CA ARG A 89 -10.28 -11.64 0.87
C ARG A 89 -11.51 -12.51 0.64
N PRO A 90 -11.85 -13.40 1.60
CA PRO A 90 -13.01 -14.30 1.45
C PRO A 90 -14.37 -13.57 1.54
N SER A 91 -14.41 -12.33 2.03
CA SER A 91 -15.64 -11.55 2.22
C SER A 91 -15.49 -10.13 1.69
N THR A 92 -16.46 -9.70 0.87
CA THR A 92 -16.59 -8.33 0.37
C THR A 92 -16.78 -7.31 1.48
N PHE A 93 -17.44 -7.68 2.58
CA PHE A 93 -17.63 -6.81 3.75
C PHE A 93 -16.31 -6.48 4.46
N THR A 94 -15.40 -7.45 4.56
CA THR A 94 -14.09 -7.19 5.16
C THR A 94 -13.29 -6.20 4.32
N ALA A 95 -13.37 -6.33 2.99
CA ALA A 95 -12.74 -5.39 2.08
C ALA A 95 -13.36 -3.98 2.20
N SER A 96 -14.69 -3.88 2.26
CA SER A 96 -15.36 -2.57 2.37
C SER A 96 -14.98 -1.84 3.65
N TRP A 97 -14.93 -2.51 4.80
CA TRP A 97 -14.52 -1.86 6.06
C TRP A 97 -13.10 -1.33 6.05
N ILE A 98 -12.16 -2.05 5.43
CA ILE A 98 -10.77 -1.58 5.29
C ILE A 98 -10.72 -0.35 4.40
N LEU A 99 -11.43 -0.36 3.28
CA LEU A 99 -11.47 0.78 2.36
C LEU A 99 -12.17 1.99 2.98
N GLU A 100 -13.25 1.77 3.74
CA GLU A 100 -13.93 2.82 4.50
C GLU A 100 -13.02 3.45 5.56
N ASP A 101 -12.27 2.63 6.32
CA ASP A 101 -11.30 3.14 7.29
C ASP A 101 -10.24 4.00 6.62
N LEU A 102 -9.61 3.49 5.55
CA LEU A 102 -8.56 4.21 4.83
C LEU A 102 -9.11 5.48 4.17
N HIS A 103 -10.33 5.44 3.64
CA HIS A 103 -10.98 6.61 3.10
C HIS A 103 -11.28 7.66 4.18
N SER A 104 -11.69 7.23 5.37
CA SER A 104 -11.94 8.12 6.52
C SER A 104 -10.66 8.82 7.01
N MET A 105 -9.49 8.24 6.73
CA MET A 105 -8.17 8.86 6.97
C MET A 105 -7.81 9.90 5.89
N GLY A 106 -8.69 10.15 4.90
CA GLY A 106 -8.48 11.13 3.84
C GLY A 106 -7.73 10.59 2.61
N LEU A 107 -7.58 9.27 2.49
CA LEU A 107 -6.84 8.66 1.38
C LEU A 107 -7.72 8.50 0.13
N LYS A 108 -7.11 8.72 -1.04
CA LYS A 108 -7.70 8.47 -2.36
C LYS A 108 -7.26 7.09 -2.82
N LEU A 109 -8.18 6.13 -2.90
CA LEU A 109 -7.81 4.72 -2.94
C LEU A 109 -7.91 4.11 -4.34
N HIS A 110 -6.99 3.20 -4.64
CA HIS A 110 -7.08 2.22 -5.72
C HIS A 110 -6.90 0.82 -5.14
N ALA A 111 -7.98 0.07 -4.97
CA ALA A 111 -7.93 -1.32 -4.53
C ALA A 111 -7.49 -2.21 -5.69
N PHE A 112 -6.38 -2.95 -5.53
CA PHE A 112 -5.92 -3.88 -6.57
C PHE A 112 -6.73 -5.18 -6.52
N GLY A 113 -7.41 -5.51 -7.62
CA GLY A 113 -8.28 -6.70 -7.71
C GLY A 113 -9.18 -6.68 -8.92
#